data_AF-A0A257A8N3-F1
#
_entry.id   AF-A0A257A8N3-F1
#
_cell.length_a   1.000
_cell.length_b   1.000
_cell.length_c   1.000
_cell.angle_alpha   90.00
_cell.angle_beta   90.00
_cell.angle_gamma   90.00
#
_symmetry.space_group_name_H-M   'P 1'
#
loop_
_entity.id
_entity.type
_entity.pdbx_description
1 polymer ?
#
loop_
_entity_poly.entity_id
_entity_poly.type
_entity_poly.pdbx_seq_one_letter_code
_entity_poly.pdbx_strand_id
1 'polypeptide(L)'
;MNWENIEKELYTDFGYEPESFNYRLEHAFHDIVKYLNASKGKLLMVTYPYGKEIPEIDGILGSAVLTLVFRILNLKTAIISTPKTLRHIITIMKYMNLAAIKEGYIVPYAVRDDYVKNIRTSFNILVKEKPLMAFIIGRQSELKSLEIIVNLLLKTGIPHFTICKLGYCEKGPKVLRYPITNLTLYTLGNTLSMKFAGKIVYDGLFEKKLYERLVPNVLRPYFVYKHGVGRVRLSIESVVSKINKINYLIT
;
A
#
# COMPACT_ATOMS: atom_id res chain seq x y z
N MET A 1 -14.38 8.63 14.52
CA MET A 1 -13.18 8.72 13.66
C MET A 1 -13.02 10.15 13.19
N ASN A 2 -11.94 10.81 13.56
CA ASN A 2 -11.69 12.21 13.22
C ASN A 2 -10.79 12.30 11.97
N TRP A 3 -11.39 12.27 10.79
CA TRP A 3 -10.67 12.26 9.51
C TRP A 3 -9.80 13.50 9.31
N GLU A 4 -10.28 14.68 9.70
CA GLU A 4 -9.51 15.93 9.58
C GLU A 4 -8.19 15.85 10.36
N ASN A 5 -8.22 15.40 11.61
CA ASN A 5 -7.01 15.25 12.42
C ASN A 5 -6.11 14.12 11.93
N ILE A 6 -6.68 13.02 11.42
CA ILE A 6 -5.91 11.93 10.80
C ILE A 6 -5.14 12.45 9.59
N GLU A 7 -5.81 13.17 8.68
CA GLU A 7 -5.17 13.78 7.51
C GLU A 7 -4.07 14.76 7.94
N LYS A 8 -4.33 15.66 8.88
CA LYS A 8 -3.31 16.58 9.40
C LYS A 8 -2.08 15.82 9.91
N GLU A 9 -2.24 14.77 10.70
CA GLU A 9 -1.10 14.02 11.24
C GLU A 9 -0.28 13.31 10.13
N LEU A 10 -0.93 12.85 9.06
CA LEU A 10 -0.26 12.25 7.89
C LEU A 10 0.69 13.22 7.15
N TYR A 11 0.44 14.53 7.21
CA TYR A 11 1.25 15.57 6.55
C TYR A 11 2.11 16.41 7.51
N THR A 12 1.77 16.41 8.80
CA THR A 12 2.51 17.16 9.83
C THR A 12 3.99 16.77 9.81
N ASP A 13 4.88 17.74 10.04
CA ASP A 13 6.36 17.62 10.00
C ASP A 13 6.99 17.50 8.60
N PHE A 14 6.19 17.50 7.53
CA PHE A 14 6.67 17.37 6.14
C PHE A 14 6.51 18.64 5.29
N GLY A 15 5.84 19.66 5.81
CA GLY A 15 5.67 20.96 5.14
C GLY A 15 4.60 20.94 4.03
N TYR A 16 3.62 20.05 4.14
CA TYR A 16 2.49 19.98 3.21
C TYR A 16 1.18 20.25 3.96
N GLU A 17 0.26 20.95 3.32
CA GLU A 17 -1.09 21.18 3.82
C GLU A 17 -2.05 20.16 3.19
N PRO A 18 -2.80 19.38 4.00
CA PRO A 18 -3.76 18.39 3.48
C PRO A 18 -4.79 18.98 2.50
N GLU A 19 -5.18 20.23 2.72
CA GLU A 19 -6.16 20.98 1.93
C GLU A 19 -5.70 21.23 0.50
N SER A 20 -4.39 21.13 0.24
CA SER A 20 -3.81 21.24 -1.11
C SER A 20 -4.07 20.01 -1.98
N PHE A 21 -4.72 18.95 -1.46
CA PHE A 21 -4.97 17.70 -2.17
C PHE A 21 -6.45 17.43 -2.40
N ASN A 22 -6.83 17.30 -3.68
CA ASN A 22 -8.22 17.09 -4.11
C ASN A 22 -8.79 15.71 -3.73
N TYR A 23 -7.94 14.72 -3.48
CA TYR A 23 -8.36 13.37 -3.10
C TYR A 23 -7.57 12.91 -1.87
N ARG A 24 -8.32 12.55 -0.82
CA ARG A 24 -7.83 12.30 0.55
C ARG A 24 -8.28 10.90 0.99
N LEU A 25 -7.67 10.39 2.05
CA LEU A 25 -7.87 9.04 2.57
C LEU A 25 -9.31 8.80 2.99
N GLU A 26 -9.98 9.81 3.56
CA GLU A 26 -11.41 9.76 3.87
C GLU A 26 -12.26 9.42 2.64
N HIS A 27 -12.02 10.10 1.52
CA HIS A 27 -12.76 9.85 0.27
C HIS A 27 -12.53 8.42 -0.23
N ALA A 28 -11.26 7.96 -0.21
CA ALA A 28 -10.92 6.60 -0.60
C ALA A 28 -11.54 5.55 0.33
N PHE A 29 -11.55 5.79 1.64
CA PHE A 29 -12.20 4.92 2.60
C PHE A 29 -13.69 4.76 2.30
N HIS A 30 -14.41 5.86 2.08
CA HIS A 30 -15.84 5.81 1.76
C HIS A 30 -16.12 5.10 0.45
N ASP A 31 -15.28 5.30 -0.57
CA ASP A 31 -15.41 4.59 -1.84
C ASP A 31 -15.13 3.09 -1.68
N ILE A 32 -14.05 2.71 -0.97
CA ILE A 32 -13.71 1.30 -0.70
C ILE A 32 -14.85 0.59 0.03
N VAL A 33 -15.40 1.21 1.09
CA VAL A 33 -16.50 0.65 1.86
C VAL A 33 -17.71 0.30 0.98
N LYS A 34 -18.06 1.13 -0.01
CA LYS A 34 -19.18 0.85 -0.93
C LYS A 34 -18.99 -0.48 -1.68
N TYR A 35 -17.75 -0.81 -2.07
CA TYR A 35 -17.42 -2.03 -2.80
C TYR A 35 -17.26 -3.27 -1.90
N LEU A 36 -17.12 -3.09 -0.59
CA LEU A 36 -16.92 -4.19 0.36
C LEU A 36 -18.23 -4.81 0.88
N ASN A 37 -19.39 -4.23 0.59
CA ASN A 37 -20.70 -4.64 1.14
C ASN A 37 -21.24 -6.01 0.66
N ALA A 38 -20.44 -6.85 0.00
CA ALA A 38 -20.77 -8.23 -0.33
C ALA A 38 -19.57 -9.14 -0.03
N SER A 39 -19.61 -9.87 1.09
CA SER A 39 -18.42 -10.59 1.58
C SER A 39 -18.22 -11.93 0.88
N LYS A 40 -17.38 -11.89 -0.15
CA LYS A 40 -16.40 -12.88 -0.63
C LYS A 40 -15.88 -12.33 -1.96
N GLY A 41 -14.56 -12.16 -2.10
CA GLY A 41 -14.03 -11.58 -3.34
C GLY A 41 -12.53 -11.55 -3.42
N LYS A 42 -12.05 -11.15 -4.59
CA LYS A 42 -10.64 -11.00 -4.91
C LYS A 42 -10.31 -9.52 -5.08
N LEU A 43 -9.19 -9.11 -4.53
CA LEU A 43 -8.58 -7.79 -4.72
C LEU A 43 -7.32 -7.95 -5.57
N LEU A 44 -7.03 -6.92 -6.37
CA LEU A 44 -5.72 -6.78 -7.01
C LEU A 44 -4.90 -5.73 -6.28
N MET A 45 -3.59 -5.98 -6.16
CA MET A 45 -2.66 -5.01 -5.62
C MET A 45 -1.40 -4.99 -6.48
N VAL A 46 -1.19 -3.91 -7.22
CA VAL A 46 0.05 -3.65 -7.96
C VAL A 46 0.96 -2.83 -7.07
N THR A 47 2.10 -3.39 -6.65
CA THR A 47 3.06 -2.69 -5.78
C THR A 47 4.36 -2.38 -6.52
N TYR A 48 4.79 -1.13 -6.48
CA TYR A 48 6.08 -0.70 -7.00
C TYR A 48 7.05 -0.49 -5.81
N PRO A 49 8.32 -0.95 -5.93
CA PRO A 49 9.34 -0.59 -4.96
C PRO A 49 9.82 0.85 -5.15
N TYR A 50 10.10 1.56 -4.05
CA TYR A 50 10.89 2.79 -4.12
C TYR A 50 12.38 2.47 -3.98
N GLY A 51 13.25 3.22 -4.67
CA GLY A 51 14.70 3.02 -4.64
C GLY A 51 15.22 2.15 -5.81
N LYS A 52 16.44 2.44 -6.27
CA LYS A 52 17.01 1.85 -7.50
C LYS A 52 17.51 0.42 -7.32
N GLU A 53 18.43 0.21 -6.38
CA GLU A 53 19.12 -1.09 -6.22
C GLU A 53 18.50 -1.95 -5.13
N ILE A 54 18.33 -1.37 -3.94
CA ILE A 54 17.70 -2.00 -2.78
C ILE A 54 16.44 -1.20 -2.50
N PRO A 55 15.27 -1.86 -2.45
CA PRO A 55 14.02 -1.16 -2.24
C PRO A 55 13.93 -0.60 -0.83
N GLU A 56 13.29 0.56 -0.68
CA GLU A 56 12.89 1.10 0.61
C GLU A 56 11.80 0.21 1.25
N ILE A 57 11.72 0.23 2.57
CA ILE A 57 10.65 -0.45 3.31
C ILE A 57 9.27 0.16 3.02
N ASP A 58 9.24 1.42 2.59
CA ASP A 58 8.03 2.14 2.22
C ASP A 58 7.37 1.55 0.95
N GLY A 59 6.05 1.54 0.92
CA GLY A 59 5.24 0.78 -0.05
C GLY A 59 5.22 -0.72 0.22
N ILE A 60 6.37 -1.36 0.46
CA ILE A 60 6.47 -2.83 0.61
C ILE A 60 5.76 -3.32 1.87
N LEU A 61 6.07 -2.74 3.02
CA LEU A 61 5.49 -3.18 4.29
C LEU A 61 4.00 -2.78 4.39
N GLY A 62 3.63 -1.60 3.89
CA GLY A 62 2.24 -1.17 3.75
C GLY A 62 1.39 -2.13 2.92
N SER A 63 1.90 -2.62 1.79
CA SER A 63 1.21 -3.63 0.97
C SER A 63 0.98 -4.94 1.72
N ALA A 64 1.96 -5.38 2.52
CA ALA A 64 1.82 -6.56 3.37
C ALA A 64 0.73 -6.36 4.43
N VAL A 65 0.75 -5.24 5.16
CA VAL A 65 -0.26 -4.91 6.18
C VAL A 65 -1.65 -4.81 5.58
N LEU A 66 -1.81 -4.15 4.44
CA LEU A 66 -3.11 -4.03 3.79
C LEU A 66 -3.65 -5.41 3.35
N THR A 67 -2.76 -6.32 2.93
CA THR A 67 -3.12 -7.71 2.64
C THR A 67 -3.60 -8.47 3.88
N LEU A 68 -2.97 -8.23 5.05
CA LEU A 68 -3.42 -8.77 6.33
C LEU A 68 -4.85 -8.29 6.66
N VAL A 69 -5.13 -7.00 6.48
CA VAL A 69 -6.47 -6.42 6.70
C VAL A 69 -7.48 -7.09 5.79
N PHE A 70 -7.19 -7.23 4.50
CA PHE A 70 -8.10 -7.88 3.55
C PHE A 70 -8.38 -9.34 3.90
N ARG A 71 -7.39 -10.07 4.45
CA ARG A 71 -7.65 -11.41 4.97
C ARG A 71 -8.66 -11.39 6.12
N ILE A 72 -8.55 -10.44 7.06
CA ILE A 72 -9.49 -10.32 8.19
C ILE A 72 -10.92 -10.07 7.67
N LEU A 73 -11.05 -9.39 6.53
CA LEU A 73 -12.31 -9.19 5.81
C LEU A 73 -12.71 -10.37 4.90
N ASN A 74 -12.01 -11.51 4.98
CA ASN A 74 -12.20 -12.71 4.17
C ASN A 74 -12.07 -12.48 2.66
N LEU A 75 -11.15 -11.60 2.24
CA LEU A 75 -10.85 -11.29 0.86
C LEU A 75 -9.50 -11.87 0.45
N LYS A 76 -9.45 -12.44 -0.75
CA LYS A 76 -8.18 -12.89 -1.37
C LYS A 76 -7.49 -11.71 -2.02
N THR A 77 -6.18 -11.64 -1.91
CA THR A 77 -5.37 -10.58 -2.54
C THR A 77 -4.39 -11.20 -3.53
N ALA A 78 -4.51 -10.82 -4.79
CA ALA A 78 -3.47 -11.10 -5.79
C ALA A 78 -2.51 -9.90 -5.87
N ILE A 79 -1.26 -10.13 -5.49
CA ILE A 79 -0.23 -9.09 -5.44
C ILE A 79 0.66 -9.20 -6.66
N ILE A 80 0.72 -8.13 -7.45
CA ILE A 80 1.50 -8.02 -8.67
C ILE A 80 2.69 -7.09 -8.42
N SER A 81 3.91 -7.59 -8.60
CA SER A 81 5.13 -6.77 -8.48
C SER A 81 6.32 -7.47 -9.15
N THR A 82 7.51 -6.89 -9.03
CA THR A 82 8.75 -7.54 -9.46
C THR A 82 9.06 -8.76 -8.57
N PRO A 83 9.82 -9.76 -9.05
CA PRO A 83 10.18 -10.93 -8.24
C PRO A 83 10.86 -10.57 -6.93
N LYS A 84 11.74 -9.56 -6.94
CA LYS A 84 12.46 -9.09 -5.74
C LYS A 84 11.50 -8.51 -4.72
N THR A 85 10.61 -7.60 -5.12
CA THR A 85 9.62 -6.99 -4.23
C THR A 85 8.65 -8.01 -3.67
N LEU A 86 8.15 -8.95 -4.49
CA LEU A 86 7.27 -10.02 -4.00
C LEU A 86 7.95 -10.90 -2.96
N ARG A 87 9.23 -11.26 -3.13
CA ARG A 87 9.96 -12.02 -2.11
C ARG A 87 9.99 -11.28 -0.78
N HIS A 88 10.17 -9.96 -0.77
CA HIS A 88 10.13 -9.16 0.46
C HIS A 88 8.72 -9.16 1.08
N ILE A 89 7.68 -8.87 0.30
CA ILE A 89 6.27 -8.87 0.78
C ILE A 89 5.90 -10.24 1.36
N ILE A 90 6.20 -11.33 0.65
CA ILE A 90 5.90 -12.69 1.11
C ILE A 90 6.69 -13.03 2.37
N THR A 91 7.96 -12.62 2.47
CA THR A 91 8.78 -12.83 3.67
C THR A 91 8.19 -12.10 4.87
N ILE A 92 7.80 -10.84 4.70
CA ILE A 92 7.09 -10.07 5.73
C ILE A 92 5.80 -10.80 6.13
N MET A 93 4.97 -11.20 5.17
CA MET A 93 3.71 -11.89 5.44
C MET A 93 3.91 -13.25 6.15
N LYS A 94 5.03 -13.96 5.94
CA LYS A 94 5.36 -15.16 6.73
C LYS A 94 5.57 -14.84 8.21
N TYR A 95 6.15 -13.68 8.52
CA TYR A 95 6.34 -13.23 9.91
C TYR A 95 5.07 -12.67 10.52
N MET A 96 4.27 -11.95 9.73
CA MET A 96 3.04 -11.33 10.21
C MET A 96 1.91 -12.34 10.37
N ASN A 97 1.73 -13.19 9.36
CA ASN A 97 0.58 -14.07 9.26
C ASN A 97 0.82 -15.24 8.30
N LEU A 98 1.60 -16.24 8.74
CA LEU A 98 1.93 -17.42 7.95
C LEU A 98 0.70 -18.17 7.42
N ALA A 99 -0.39 -18.19 8.19
CA ALA A 99 -1.63 -18.87 7.80
C ALA A 99 -2.24 -18.25 6.54
N ALA A 100 -2.14 -16.92 6.36
CA ALA A 100 -2.60 -16.24 5.14
C ALA A 100 -1.94 -16.79 3.86
N ILE A 101 -0.67 -17.18 3.95
CA ILE A 101 0.08 -17.75 2.84
C ILE A 101 -0.31 -19.22 2.63
N LYS A 102 -0.37 -20.00 3.71
CA LYS A 102 -0.71 -21.44 3.63
C LYS A 102 -2.13 -21.69 3.10
N GLU A 103 -3.06 -20.81 3.43
CA GLU A 103 -4.48 -20.91 3.03
C GLU A 103 -4.77 -20.25 1.66
N GLY A 104 -3.76 -19.72 0.96
CA GLY A 104 -3.95 -19.14 -0.37
C GLY A 104 -4.74 -17.83 -0.41
N TYR A 105 -4.79 -17.09 0.70
CA TYR A 105 -5.35 -15.73 0.73
C TYR A 105 -4.47 -14.71 -0.01
N ILE A 106 -3.20 -15.07 -0.25
CA ILE A 106 -2.23 -14.25 -0.98
C ILE A 106 -1.78 -15.02 -2.21
N VAL A 107 -1.97 -14.42 -3.39
CA VAL A 107 -1.52 -14.99 -4.66
C VAL A 107 -0.46 -14.05 -5.26
N PRO A 108 0.84 -14.36 -5.10
CA PRO A 108 1.89 -13.54 -5.69
C PRO A 108 1.97 -13.76 -7.20
N TYR A 109 2.04 -12.68 -7.96
CA TYR A 109 2.18 -12.69 -9.41
C TYR A 109 3.37 -11.84 -9.85
N ALA A 110 4.46 -12.52 -10.23
CA ALA A 110 5.73 -11.88 -10.56
C ALA A 110 5.75 -11.39 -12.00
N VAL A 111 6.04 -10.10 -12.18
CA VAL A 111 6.29 -9.50 -13.49
C VAL A 111 7.79 -9.40 -13.70
N ARG A 112 8.31 -10.16 -14.68
CA ARG A 112 9.72 -10.13 -15.07
C ARG A 112 9.93 -9.14 -16.22
N ASP A 113 11.17 -8.71 -16.44
CA ASP A 113 11.48 -7.72 -17.47
C ASP A 113 11.37 -8.29 -18.90
N ASP A 114 11.59 -9.59 -19.06
CA ASP A 114 11.41 -10.36 -20.30
C ASP A 114 9.94 -10.72 -20.61
N TYR A 115 9.02 -10.36 -19.71
CA TYR A 115 7.66 -10.88 -19.68
C TYR A 115 6.69 -10.20 -20.67
N VAL A 116 7.15 -9.23 -21.46
CA VAL A 116 6.30 -8.39 -22.34
C VAL A 116 5.45 -9.22 -23.31
N LYS A 117 5.95 -10.36 -23.81
CA LYS A 117 5.25 -11.18 -24.81
C LYS A 117 3.94 -11.81 -24.30
N ASN A 118 3.87 -12.20 -23.02
CA ASN A 118 2.70 -12.94 -22.46
C ASN A 118 1.91 -12.14 -21.42
N ILE A 119 2.31 -10.90 -21.15
CA ILE A 119 1.77 -10.08 -20.06
C ILE A 119 0.25 -9.89 -20.16
N ARG A 120 -0.28 -9.78 -21.39
CA ARG A 120 -1.72 -9.59 -21.64
C ARG A 120 -2.54 -10.83 -21.33
N THR A 121 -2.08 -12.02 -21.75
CA THR A 121 -2.77 -13.29 -21.47
C THR A 121 -2.81 -13.56 -19.98
N SER A 122 -1.67 -13.41 -19.30
CA SER A 122 -1.61 -13.61 -17.86
C SER A 122 -2.43 -12.58 -17.09
N PHE A 123 -2.44 -11.31 -17.53
CA PHE A 123 -3.31 -10.28 -16.96
C PHE A 123 -4.79 -10.64 -17.14
N ASN A 124 -5.21 -11.08 -18.32
CA ASN A 124 -6.59 -11.50 -18.59
C ASN A 124 -7.04 -12.63 -17.66
N ILE A 125 -6.16 -13.58 -17.34
CA ILE A 125 -6.43 -14.64 -16.37
C ILE A 125 -6.65 -14.04 -14.97
N LEU A 126 -5.82 -13.08 -14.55
CA LEU A 126 -5.93 -12.44 -13.24
C LEU A 126 -7.23 -11.66 -13.06
N VAL A 127 -7.76 -11.04 -14.12
CA VAL A 127 -9.00 -10.25 -14.07
C VAL A 127 -10.25 -11.01 -14.51
N LYS A 128 -10.13 -12.28 -14.94
CA LYS A 128 -11.24 -13.07 -15.49
C LYS A 128 -12.47 -13.09 -14.57
N GLU A 129 -12.25 -13.26 -13.27
CA GLU A 129 -13.31 -13.30 -12.25
C GLU A 129 -13.72 -11.91 -11.72
N LYS A 130 -13.30 -10.82 -12.39
CA LYS A 130 -13.54 -9.42 -12.00
C LYS A 130 -13.27 -9.13 -10.51
N PRO A 131 -12.02 -8.77 -10.17
CA PRO A 131 -11.67 -8.25 -8.85
C PRO A 131 -12.60 -7.13 -8.39
N LEU A 132 -12.93 -7.10 -7.09
CA LEU A 132 -13.82 -6.08 -6.50
C LEU A 132 -13.26 -4.67 -6.69
N MET A 133 -11.95 -4.54 -6.51
CA MET A 133 -11.20 -3.33 -6.73
C MET A 133 -9.70 -3.65 -6.84
N ALA A 134 -8.92 -2.64 -7.21
CA ALA A 134 -7.49 -2.71 -7.33
C ALA A 134 -6.77 -1.59 -6.56
N PHE A 135 -5.59 -1.88 -6.02
CA PHE A 135 -4.71 -0.91 -5.39
C PHE A 135 -3.45 -0.77 -6.21
N ILE A 136 -3.08 0.45 -6.56
CA ILE A 136 -1.83 0.76 -7.27
C ILE A 136 -0.95 1.53 -6.29
N ILE A 137 0.06 0.87 -5.75
CA ILE A 137 0.90 1.38 -4.66
C ILE A 137 2.27 1.76 -5.23
N GLY A 138 2.59 3.03 -5.12
CA GLY A 138 3.89 3.60 -5.45
C GLY A 138 4.25 3.66 -6.93
N ARG A 139 3.23 3.72 -7.81
CA ARG A 139 3.42 3.81 -9.26
C ARG A 139 4.51 4.83 -9.61
N GLN A 140 5.51 4.35 -10.34
CA GLN A 140 6.59 5.16 -10.92
C GLN A 140 6.79 4.70 -12.37
N SER A 141 7.00 5.65 -13.28
CA SER A 141 7.03 5.43 -14.73
C SER A 141 8.25 4.62 -15.22
N GLU A 142 9.30 4.52 -14.40
CA GLU A 142 10.56 3.85 -14.77
C GLU A 142 10.42 2.32 -14.92
N LEU A 143 9.42 1.69 -14.31
CA LEU A 143 9.19 0.23 -14.37
C LEU A 143 8.19 -0.13 -15.47
N LYS A 144 8.64 -0.11 -16.72
CA LYS A 144 7.82 -0.34 -17.94
C LYS A 144 6.91 -1.56 -17.86
N SER A 145 7.38 -2.69 -17.34
CA SER A 145 6.57 -3.92 -17.28
C SER A 145 5.38 -3.82 -16.32
N LEU A 146 5.54 -3.18 -15.16
CA LEU A 146 4.42 -2.90 -14.26
C LEU A 146 3.50 -1.82 -14.82
N GLU A 147 4.08 -0.85 -15.52
CA GLU A 147 3.33 0.21 -16.19
C GLU A 147 2.39 -0.35 -17.27
N ILE A 148 2.81 -1.38 -18.01
CA ILE A 148 1.91 -2.11 -18.93
C ILE A 148 0.74 -2.75 -18.17
N ILE A 149 0.98 -3.40 -17.02
CA ILE A 149 -0.08 -3.99 -16.19
C ILE A 149 -1.07 -2.92 -15.73
N VAL A 150 -0.58 -1.79 -15.23
CA VAL A 150 -1.44 -0.68 -14.80
C VAL A 150 -2.26 -0.16 -15.96
N ASN A 151 -1.66 0.07 -17.12
CA ASN A 151 -2.38 0.54 -18.31
C ASN A 151 -3.43 -0.46 -18.83
N LEU A 152 -3.21 -1.76 -18.66
CA LEU A 152 -4.23 -2.77 -18.91
C LEU A 152 -5.36 -2.69 -17.87
N LEU A 153 -5.03 -2.57 -16.58
CA LEU A 153 -5.99 -2.43 -15.49
C LEU A 153 -6.90 -1.22 -15.67
N LEU A 154 -6.37 -0.06 -16.05
CA LEU A 154 -7.15 1.15 -16.27
C LEU A 154 -8.21 0.99 -17.38
N LYS A 155 -8.01 0.06 -18.32
CA LYS A 155 -8.97 -0.24 -19.41
C LYS A 155 -10.07 -1.23 -19.00
N THR A 156 -9.98 -1.85 -17.84
CA THR A 156 -10.94 -2.90 -17.40
C THR A 156 -12.22 -2.35 -16.78
N GLY A 157 -12.23 -1.08 -16.35
CA GLY A 157 -13.31 -0.51 -15.54
C GLY A 157 -13.36 -1.01 -14.10
N ILE A 158 -12.39 -1.81 -13.65
CA ILE A 158 -12.28 -2.22 -12.24
C ILE A 158 -12.02 -0.96 -11.39
N PRO A 159 -12.78 -0.74 -10.30
CA PRO A 159 -12.51 0.36 -9.36
C PRO A 159 -11.07 0.27 -8.86
N HIS A 160 -10.33 1.38 -8.89
CA HIS A 160 -8.93 1.37 -8.47
C HIS A 160 -8.55 2.59 -7.66
N PHE A 161 -7.61 2.39 -6.74
CA PHE A 161 -7.09 3.41 -5.84
C PHE A 161 -5.58 3.48 -6.02
N THR A 162 -5.10 4.64 -6.47
CA THR A 162 -3.66 4.88 -6.63
C THR A 162 -3.14 5.63 -5.41
N ILE A 163 -2.18 5.04 -4.72
CA ILE A 163 -1.50 5.62 -3.56
C ILE A 163 -0.03 5.77 -3.90
N CYS A 164 0.53 6.94 -3.66
CA CYS A 164 1.91 7.18 -4.05
C CYS A 164 2.60 8.23 -3.15
N LYS A 165 3.93 8.13 -3.09
CA LYS A 165 4.82 8.95 -2.26
C LYS A 165 5.05 10.33 -2.87
N LEU A 166 4.83 11.39 -2.10
CA LEU A 166 5.16 12.76 -2.54
C LEU A 166 6.62 12.86 -3.02
N GLY A 167 6.80 13.47 -4.19
CA GLY A 167 8.09 13.53 -4.89
C GLY A 167 8.31 12.46 -5.96
N TYR A 168 7.49 11.40 -6.02
CA TYR A 168 7.62 10.30 -7.01
C TYR A 168 6.50 10.21 -8.05
N CYS A 169 5.36 10.85 -7.84
CA CYS A 169 4.11 10.47 -8.50
C CYS A 169 3.65 11.42 -9.62
N GLU A 170 2.89 10.84 -10.55
CA GLU A 170 2.00 11.56 -11.48
C GLU A 170 0.98 12.42 -10.72
N LYS A 171 0.69 13.61 -11.25
CA LYS A 171 -0.44 14.42 -10.80
C LYS A 171 -1.71 13.85 -11.43
N GLY A 172 -2.74 13.59 -10.62
CA GLY A 172 -4.02 13.10 -11.10
C GLY A 172 -5.14 13.36 -10.09
N PRO A 173 -6.41 13.45 -10.56
CA PRO A 173 -7.53 13.87 -9.70
C PRO A 173 -7.94 12.83 -8.65
N LYS A 174 -7.61 11.54 -8.84
CA LYS A 174 -7.91 10.44 -7.90
C LYS A 174 -6.65 9.69 -7.46
N VAL A 175 -5.61 10.44 -7.11
CA VAL A 175 -4.35 9.89 -6.60
C VAL A 175 -4.15 10.35 -5.17
N LEU A 176 -4.06 9.38 -4.25
CA LEU A 176 -3.69 9.60 -2.86
C LEU A 176 -2.18 9.86 -2.78
N ARG A 177 -1.79 11.06 -2.35
CA ARG A 177 -0.40 11.51 -2.37
C ARG A 177 0.04 11.86 -0.95
N TYR A 178 0.95 11.06 -0.41
CA TYR A 178 1.37 11.18 0.98
C TYR A 178 2.89 11.16 1.16
N PRO A 179 3.43 11.78 2.22
CA PRO A 179 4.86 11.74 2.49
C PRO A 179 5.39 10.31 2.72
N ILE A 180 4.64 9.47 3.44
CA ILE A 180 4.97 8.07 3.74
C ILE A 180 3.81 7.20 3.29
N THR A 181 4.03 6.39 2.24
CA THR A 181 2.98 5.54 1.65
C THR A 181 2.49 4.48 2.64
N ASN A 182 3.39 3.87 3.39
CA ASN A 182 3.09 2.89 4.42
C ASN A 182 2.17 3.44 5.49
N LEU A 183 2.41 4.66 5.98
CA LEU A 183 1.58 5.28 7.01
C LEU A 183 0.13 5.44 6.53
N THR A 184 -0.05 5.86 5.27
CA THR A 184 -1.37 5.92 4.62
C THR A 184 -2.03 4.54 4.53
N LEU A 185 -1.27 3.51 4.13
CA LEU A 185 -1.78 2.14 4.01
C LEU A 185 -2.16 1.55 5.38
N TYR A 186 -1.38 1.82 6.43
CA TYR A 186 -1.71 1.40 7.79
C TYR A 186 -2.96 2.12 8.29
N THR A 187 -3.07 3.41 8.04
CA THR A 187 -4.25 4.21 8.40
C THR A 187 -5.50 3.67 7.70
N LEU A 188 -5.45 3.46 6.38
CA LEU A 188 -6.54 2.85 5.63
C LEU A 188 -6.87 1.44 6.15
N GLY A 189 -5.85 0.62 6.38
CA GLY A 189 -6.02 -0.74 6.87
C GLY A 189 -6.69 -0.80 8.25
N ASN A 190 -6.22 0.02 9.18
CA ASN A 190 -6.74 0.09 10.54
C ASN A 190 -8.13 0.72 10.60
N THR A 191 -8.43 1.73 9.78
CA THR A 191 -9.78 2.31 9.70
C THR A 191 -10.79 1.29 9.14
N LEU A 192 -10.42 0.53 8.10
CA LEU A 192 -11.22 -0.59 7.59
C LEU A 192 -11.41 -1.69 8.64
N SER A 193 -10.32 -2.12 9.28
CA SER A 193 -10.38 -3.16 10.32
C SER A 193 -11.21 -2.71 11.52
N MET A 194 -11.10 -1.46 11.94
CA MET A 194 -11.91 -0.93 13.03
C MET A 194 -13.39 -0.94 12.65
N LYS A 195 -13.74 -0.51 11.43
CA LYS A 195 -15.13 -0.50 10.95
C LYS A 195 -15.76 -1.89 10.87
N PHE A 196 -15.03 -2.89 10.37
CA PHE A 196 -15.60 -4.21 10.07
C PHE A 196 -15.31 -5.29 11.11
N ALA A 197 -14.27 -5.10 11.93
CA ALA A 197 -13.82 -6.07 12.94
C ALA A 197 -13.63 -5.48 14.35
N GLY A 198 -13.88 -4.18 14.54
CA GLY A 198 -13.84 -3.52 15.85
C GLY A 198 -12.46 -3.44 16.50
N LYS A 199 -11.37 -3.59 15.71
CA LYS A 199 -10.00 -3.56 16.25
C LYS A 199 -8.97 -3.01 15.27
N ILE A 200 -7.94 -2.39 15.84
CA ILE A 200 -6.67 -2.05 15.19
C ILE A 200 -5.85 -3.33 15.00
N VAL A 201 -5.20 -3.49 13.85
CA VAL A 201 -4.44 -4.72 13.51
C VAL A 201 -2.95 -4.48 13.30
N TYR A 202 -2.54 -3.21 13.27
CA TYR A 202 -1.16 -2.81 13.09
C TYR A 202 -0.84 -1.57 13.92
N ASP A 203 0.28 -1.60 14.63
CA ASP A 203 0.70 -0.52 15.54
C ASP A 203 2.20 -0.22 15.43
N GLY A 204 2.64 0.78 16.20
CA GLY A 204 4.03 1.20 16.21
C GLY A 204 4.98 0.15 16.80
N LEU A 205 4.54 -0.71 17.72
CA LEU A 205 5.39 -1.76 18.28
C LEU A 205 5.73 -2.79 17.19
N PHE A 206 4.72 -3.19 16.42
CA PHE A 206 4.87 -4.13 15.32
C PHE A 206 5.72 -3.54 14.20
N GLU A 207 5.49 -2.27 13.85
CA GLU A 207 6.30 -1.53 12.88
C GLU A 207 7.78 -1.51 13.28
N LYS A 208 8.09 -1.14 14.53
CA LYS A 208 9.48 -1.07 15.02
C LYS A 208 10.18 -2.42 14.91
N LYS A 209 9.52 -3.49 15.36
CA LYS A 209 10.05 -4.85 15.31
C LYS A 209 10.35 -5.33 13.89
N LEU A 210 9.47 -5.06 12.94
CA LEU A 210 9.69 -5.44 11.54
C LEU A 210 10.79 -4.59 10.90
N TYR A 211 10.80 -3.29 11.17
CA TYR A 211 11.82 -2.37 10.66
C TYR A 211 13.22 -2.79 11.10
N GLU A 212 13.43 -3.01 12.41
CA GLU A 212 14.71 -3.42 12.99
C GLU A 212 15.23 -4.74 12.42
N ARG A 213 14.32 -5.63 12.01
CA ARG A 213 14.69 -6.90 11.38
C ARG A 213 15.07 -6.74 9.90
N LEU A 214 14.35 -5.90 9.17
CA LEU A 214 14.41 -5.87 7.70
C LEU A 214 15.39 -4.82 7.16
N VAL A 215 15.45 -3.64 7.78
CA VAL A 215 16.22 -2.51 7.24
C VAL A 215 17.74 -2.67 7.36
N PRO A 216 18.30 -3.28 8.42
CA PRO A 216 19.75 -3.48 8.46
C PRO A 216 20.27 -4.43 7.38
N ASN A 217 19.45 -5.35 6.87
CA ASN A 217 19.91 -6.52 6.11
C ASN A 217 19.27 -6.69 4.72
N VAL A 218 18.08 -6.13 4.49
CA VAL A 218 17.21 -6.52 3.37
C VAL A 218 16.63 -5.33 2.61
N LEU A 219 16.20 -4.29 3.33
CA LEU A 219 15.50 -3.12 2.79
C LEU A 219 16.20 -1.83 3.18
N ARG A 220 15.92 -0.74 2.46
CA ARG A 220 16.38 0.60 2.85
C ARG A 220 15.41 1.25 3.84
N PRO A 221 15.89 2.21 4.67
CA PRO A 221 15.05 2.96 5.60
C PRO A 221 14.02 3.82 4.86
N TYR A 222 13.13 4.45 5.62
CA TYR A 222 12.18 5.44 5.10
C TYR A 222 12.91 6.69 4.58
N PHE A 223 12.62 7.09 3.35
CA PHE A 223 12.96 8.40 2.81
C PHE A 223 11.68 9.15 2.41
N VAL A 224 11.63 10.45 2.72
CA VAL A 224 10.52 11.33 2.34
C VAL A 224 11.04 12.58 1.65
N TYR A 225 10.20 13.24 0.87
CA TYR A 225 10.48 14.58 0.38
C TYR A 225 9.77 15.56 1.30
N LYS A 226 10.52 16.44 1.96
CA LYS A 226 9.97 17.54 2.75
C LYS A 226 9.93 18.82 1.91
N HIS A 227 8.82 19.55 1.94
CA HIS A 227 8.71 20.81 1.22
C HIS A 227 9.77 21.81 1.72
N GLY A 228 10.44 22.51 0.80
CA GLY A 228 11.51 23.45 1.13
C GLY A 228 12.86 22.84 1.58
N VAL A 229 12.94 21.52 1.77
CA VAL A 229 14.17 20.85 2.25
C VAL A 229 14.71 19.82 1.25
N GLY A 230 13.82 19.04 0.62
CA GLY A 230 14.20 17.95 -0.28
C GLY A 230 14.14 16.57 0.39
N ARG A 231 14.96 15.62 -0.08
CA ARG A 231 14.91 14.22 0.35
C ARG A 231 15.56 14.04 1.72
N VAL A 232 14.81 13.48 2.68
CA VAL A 232 15.22 13.29 4.07
C VAL A 232 15.00 11.84 4.49
N ARG A 233 15.97 11.25 5.21
CA ARG A 233 15.83 9.95 5.88
C ARG A 233 15.06 10.14 7.19
N LEU A 234 14.06 9.31 7.46
CA LEU A 234 13.33 9.32 8.73
C LEU A 234 13.88 8.29 9.73
N SER A 235 13.80 8.64 11.01
CA SER A 235 14.00 7.69 12.10
C SER A 235 12.77 6.80 12.28
N ILE A 236 12.97 5.58 12.76
CA ILE A 236 11.86 4.66 13.04
C ILE A 236 11.00 5.19 14.18
N GLU A 237 11.59 5.87 15.16
CA GLU A 237 10.90 6.48 16.29
C GLU A 237 9.86 7.52 15.85
N SER A 238 10.21 8.35 14.85
CA SER A 238 9.29 9.33 14.28
C SER A 238 8.10 8.65 13.60
N VAL A 239 8.35 7.59 12.82
CA VAL A 239 7.28 6.83 12.15
C VAL A 239 6.37 6.14 13.18
N VAL A 240 6.94 5.50 14.19
CA VAL A 240 6.22 4.83 15.29
C VAL A 240 5.34 5.80 16.05
N SER A 241 5.86 6.98 16.39
CA SER A 241 5.10 8.04 17.07
C SER A 241 3.86 8.45 16.25
N LYS A 242 4.03 8.64 14.93
CA LYS A 242 2.91 8.96 14.03
C LYS A 242 1.88 7.83 13.95
N ILE A 243 2.30 6.57 13.82
CA ILE A 243 1.38 5.43 13.81
C ILE A 243 0.52 5.40 15.08
N ASN A 244 1.14 5.58 16.24
CA ASN A 244 0.43 5.52 17.51
C ASN A 244 -0.57 6.67 17.67
N LYS A 245 -0.18 7.90 17.30
CA LYS A 245 -1.10 9.06 17.29
C LYS A 245 -2.28 8.84 16.35
N ILE A 246 -2.03 8.36 15.14
CA ILE A 246 -3.10 8.08 14.16
C ILE A 246 -4.02 6.99 14.68
N ASN A 247 -3.48 5.90 15.24
CA ASN A 247 -4.30 4.82 15.79
C ASN A 247 -5.22 5.31 16.93
N TYR A 248 -4.75 6.23 17.78
CA TYR A 248 -5.58 6.88 18.79
C TYR A 248 -6.73 7.72 18.19
N LEU A 249 -6.53 8.33 17.02
CA LEU A 249 -7.58 9.09 16.32
C LEU A 249 -8.58 8.20 15.56
N ILE A 250 -8.20 6.95 15.27
CA ILE A 250 -9.06 5.94 14.65
C ILE A 250 -10.05 5.37 15.66
N THR A 251 -9.59 5.09 16.89
CA THR A 251 -10.39 4.59 18.02
C THR A 251 -11.35 5.63 18.55
#